data_AF-A0A968FU17-F1
#
_entry.id   AF-A0A968FU17-F1
#
_cell.length_a   1.000
_cell.length_b   1.000
_cell.length_c   1.000
_cell.angle_alpha   90.00
_cell.angle_beta   90.00
_cell.angle_gamma   90.00
#
_symmetry.space_group_name_H-M   'P 1'
#
loop_
_entity.id
_entity.type
_entity.pdbx_description
1 polymer ?
#
loop_
_entity_poly.entity_id
_entity_poly.type
_entity_poly.pdbx_seq_one_letter_code
_entity_poly.pdbx_strand_id
1 'polypeptide(L)' 'TPRKLKKGIHILPSLFTTGNVFCGFYAFIAVMNDQFHVAAWVIILAIIFDVLDG' A
#
# COMPACT_ATOMS: atom_id res chain seq x y z
N THR A 1 5.63 36.22 -15.61
CA THR A 1 5.91 35.76 -14.23
C THR A 1 5.92 34.24 -14.20
N PRO A 2 7.08 33.57 -14.04
CA PRO A 2 7.12 32.11 -14.18
C PRO A 2 6.45 31.43 -12.98
N ARG A 3 5.47 30.61 -13.33
CA ARG A 3 4.72 29.64 -12.51
C ARG A 3 5.69 28.64 -11.85
N LYS A 4 5.69 28.50 -10.52
CA LYS A 4 6.26 27.35 -9.80
C LYS A 4 5.88 27.38 -8.30
N LEU A 5 4.81 26.71 -7.94
CA LEU A 5 4.70 26.07 -6.63
C LEU A 5 4.40 24.59 -6.92
N LYS A 6 5.38 23.75 -6.57
CA LYS A 6 5.34 22.30 -6.69
C LYS A 6 4.16 21.80 -5.86
N LYS A 7 3.02 21.49 -6.48
CA LYS A 7 1.96 20.66 -5.88
C LYS A 7 2.43 19.21 -5.85
N GLY A 8 3.50 18.94 -5.12
CA GLY A 8 4.02 17.59 -4.92
C GLY A 8 3.80 17.19 -3.48
N ILE A 9 2.56 16.89 -3.08
CA ILE A 9 2.23 16.20 -1.81
C ILE A 9 0.77 15.72 -1.74
N HIS A 10 -0.05 15.91 -2.77
CA HIS A 10 -1.36 15.23 -2.88
C HIS A 10 -1.31 13.84 -3.51
N ILE A 11 -0.13 13.37 -3.94
CA ILE A 11 0.06 11.98 -4.43
C ILE A 11 0.37 11.03 -3.27
N LEU A 12 0.74 11.57 -2.10
CA LEU A 12 1.11 10.76 -0.94
C LEU A 12 -0.03 9.81 -0.50
N PRO A 13 -1.29 10.29 -0.34
CA PRO A 13 -2.39 9.44 0.11
C PRO A 13 -2.80 8.38 -0.93
N SER A 14 -2.83 8.78 -2.20
CA SER A 14 -3.22 7.87 -3.28
C SER A 14 -2.16 6.83 -3.61
N LEU A 15 -0.87 7.13 -3.41
CA LEU A 15 0.20 6.15 -3.56
C LEU A 15 0.18 5.11 -2.45
N PHE A 16 -0.19 5.49 -1.23
CA PHE A 16 -0.27 4.54 -0.13
C PHE A 16 -1.47 3.60 -0.23
N THR A 17 -2.66 4.11 -0.57
CA THR A 17 -3.80 3.24 -0.91
C THR A 17 -3.44 2.28 -2.05
N THR A 18 -2.69 2.75 -3.05
CA THR A 18 -2.21 1.87 -4.14
C THR A 18 -1.22 0.82 -3.61
N GLY A 19 -0.36 1.19 -2.65
CA GLY A 19 0.56 0.28 -1.96
C GLY A 19 -0.15 -0.77 -1.10
N ASN A 20 -1.27 -0.42 -0.46
CA ASN A 20 -2.11 -1.34 0.31
C ASN A 20 -2.74 -2.41 -0.61
N VAL A 21 -3.29 -2.00 -1.77
CA VAL A 21 -3.79 -2.94 -2.78
C VAL A 21 -2.69 -3.87 -3.29
N PHE A 22 -1.45 -3.36 -3.44
CA PHE A 22 -0.29 -4.17 -3.83
C PHE A 22 0.09 -5.19 -2.75
N CYS A 23 0.03 -4.83 -1.46
CA CYS A 23 0.22 -5.78 -0.36
C CYS A 23 -0.85 -6.87 -0.34
N GLY A 24 -2.12 -6.52 -0.62
CA GLY A 24 -3.20 -7.51 -0.78
C GLY A 24 -2.94 -8.49 -1.92
N PHE A 25 -2.42 -8.01 -3.05
CA PHE A 25 -2.03 -8.84 -4.19
C PHE A 25 -0.83 -9.75 -3.86
N TYR A 26 0.16 -9.25 -3.11
CA TYR A 26 1.27 -10.07 -2.63
C TYR A 26 0.81 -11.18 -1.67
N ALA A 27 -0.11 -10.86 -0.76
CA ALA A 27 -0.71 -11.85 0.12
C ALA A 27 -1.46 -12.94 -0.67
N PHE A 28 -2.16 -12.57 -1.74
CA PHE A 28 -2.79 -13.54 -2.65
C PHE A 28 -1.77 -14.47 -3.30
N ILE A 29 -0.65 -13.96 -3.79
CA ILE A 29 0.45 -14.79 -4.33
C ILE A 29 1.04 -15.71 -3.26
N ALA A 30 1.20 -15.24 -2.02
CA ALA A 30 1.70 -16.05 -0.91
C ALA A 30 0.74 -17.20 -0.54
N VAL A 31 -0.58 -16.95 -0.59
CA VAL A 31 -1.61 -17.99 -0.44
C VAL A 31 -1.51 -19.04 -1.55
N MET A 32 -1.28 -18.63 -2.79
CA MET A 32 -1.10 -19.55 -3.93
C MET A 32 0.16 -20.42 -3.82
N ASN A 33 1.12 -20.03 -2.98
CA ASN A 33 2.33 -20.80 -2.70
C ASN A 33 2.21 -21.65 -1.42
N ASP A 34 1.00 -21.87 -0.90
CA ASP A 34 0.71 -22.54 0.39
C ASP A 34 1.39 -21.87 1.60
N GLN A 35 1.86 -20.63 1.46
CA GLN A 35 2.50 -19.85 2.53
C GLN A 35 1.49 -18.97 3.28
N PHE A 36 0.47 -19.61 3.87
CA PHE A 36 -0.62 -18.92 4.57
C PHE A 36 -0.12 -18.06 5.75
N HIS A 37 0.94 -18.48 6.44
CA HIS A 37 1.54 -17.71 7.53
C HIS A 37 2.11 -16.36 7.07
N VAL A 38 2.78 -16.34 5.92
CA VAL A 38 3.37 -15.13 5.33
C VAL A 38 2.26 -14.22 4.83
N ALA A 39 1.25 -14.78 4.16
CA ALA A 39 0.09 -14.04 3.68
C ALA A 39 -0.65 -13.31 4.82
N ALA A 40 -0.88 -13.99 5.95
CA ALA A 40 -1.57 -13.40 7.11
C ALA A 40 -0.82 -12.18 7.67
N TRP A 41 0.51 -12.28 7.84
CA TRP A 41 1.33 -11.17 8.30
C TRP A 41 1.35 -9.98 7.32
N VAL A 42 1.40 -10.25 6.01
CA VAL A 42 1.35 -9.21 4.98
C VAL A 42 0.02 -8.46 5.03
N ILE A 43 -1.11 -9.16 5.16
CA ILE A 43 -2.45 -8.52 5.23
C ILE A 43 -2.54 -7.63 6.47
N ILE A 44 -2.06 -8.09 7.63
CA ILE A 44 -2.07 -7.31 8.86
C ILE A 44 -1.22 -6.04 8.71
N LEU A 45 -0.01 -6.15 8.14
CA LEU A 45 0.84 -5.01 7.85
C LEU A 45 0.20 -4.02 6.86
N ALA A 46 -0.47 -4.54 5.82
CA ALA A 46 -1.14 -3.74 4.81
C ALA A 46 -2.24 -2.85 5.42
N ILE A 47 -3.06 -3.43 6.30
CA ILE A 47 -4.13 -2.72 7.01
C ILE A 47 -3.55 -1.62 7.92
N ILE A 48 -2.48 -1.90 8.65
CA ILE A 48 -1.83 -0.91 9.53
C ILE A 48 -1.26 0.25 8.71
N PHE A 49 -0.63 -0.06 7.58
CA PHE A 49 -0.03 0.94 6.69
C PHE A 49 -1.11 1.82 6.03
N ASP A 50 -2.22 1.24 5.60
CA ASP A 50 -3.35 1.98 5.00
C ASP A 50 -4.05 2.91 6.00
N VAL A 51 -4.21 2.47 7.25
CA VAL A 51 -4.78 3.29 8.33
C VAL A 51 -3.87 4.46 8.72
N LEU A 52 -2.56 4.32 8.56
CA LEU A 52 -1.59 5.37 8.92
C LEU A 52 -1.50 6.48 7.86
N ASP A 53 -1.84 6.18 6.62
CA ASP A 53 -1.84 7.13 5.50
C ASP A 53 -3.22 7.69 5.12
N GLY A 54 -4.26 7.17 5.78
CA GLY A 54 -5.65 7.64 5.72
C GLY A 54 -5.98 8.71 6.75
#